data_AF-C6H4G7-F1
#
_entry.id   AF-C6H4G7-F1
#
_cell.length_a   1.000
_cell.length_b   1.000
_cell.length_c   1.000
_cell.angle_alpha   90.00
_cell.angle_beta   90.00
_cell.angle_gamma   90.00
#
_symmetry.space_group_name_H-M   'P 1'
#
loop_
_entity.id
_entity.type
_entity.pdbx_description
1 polymer ?
#
loop_
_entity_poly.entity_id
_entity_poly.type
_entity_poly.pdbx_seq_one_letter_code
_entity_poly.pdbx_strand_id
1 'polypeptide(L)'
;MSRSTLSYGLNLSNKKPQGLSLAKATTSTNNPQKRKRTIFDSDSEDGDAQKESNGSIEITTIGGLNNSNNNDDTDNGGPSEKKPATSKRKNPPQLNNYSNLSSLHSSKKHVQTAESLDSSIYDYDAVYDSLHAKPPSTAAATETSTSKYMTALLRSAEIRKRDQLRARDKQLQREREAEGEEYADKEKFVTAAYKAQQEEARRIEAEEAEKEREEEERRKKGGGMVGFYKNMLERDERRHEEVVKAAESAVAKKRGPAEERVEQEELLEATEKSEAQIAAELNARGANIILNDEGQVVDKRQLLTAGLNVSRKPEKAKGAPAAADKAAGSAGWGVEGRWNRPDAAGSGRAGQRARQTEMLATQLEERMRKEEEEREAKEKELAAKMKSSKTAGDVQSARERYLARKREREKEGRQ
;
A
#
# COMPACT_ATOMS: atom_id res chain seq x y z
N MET A 1 -55.24 -26.39 -20.05
CA MET A 1 -53.88 -25.95 -19.66
C MET A 1 -53.86 -24.43 -19.67
N SER A 2 -54.22 -23.83 -18.53
CA SER A 2 -54.12 -22.39 -18.29
C SER A 2 -52.77 -22.10 -17.62
N ARG A 3 -52.02 -21.13 -18.13
CA ARG A 3 -50.86 -20.57 -17.42
C ARG A 3 -51.04 -19.07 -17.32
N SER A 4 -51.29 -18.62 -16.09
CA SER A 4 -51.33 -17.24 -15.63
C SER A 4 -49.91 -16.71 -15.48
N THR A 5 -49.58 -15.63 -16.19
CA THR A 5 -48.36 -14.85 -15.95
C THR A 5 -48.71 -13.64 -15.08
N LEU A 6 -48.16 -13.61 -13.86
CA LEU A 6 -48.27 -12.48 -12.95
C LEU A 6 -47.39 -11.32 -13.43
N SER A 7 -48.00 -10.17 -13.66
CA SER A 7 -47.32 -8.89 -13.89
C SER A 7 -47.12 -8.16 -12.56
N TYR A 8 -45.89 -8.12 -12.04
CA TYR A 8 -45.51 -7.20 -10.95
C TYR A 8 -45.02 -5.89 -11.57
N GLY A 9 -45.78 -4.81 -11.36
CA GLY A 9 -45.46 -3.46 -11.81
C GLY A 9 -44.44 -2.79 -10.89
N LEU A 10 -43.25 -2.52 -11.43
CA LEU A 10 -42.30 -1.54 -10.88
C LEU A 10 -42.62 -0.17 -11.49
N ASN A 11 -43.13 0.74 -10.66
CA ASN A 11 -43.36 2.14 -11.01
C ASN A 11 -42.02 2.88 -11.15
N LEU A 12 -41.58 3.12 -12.39
CA LEU A 12 -40.51 4.07 -12.71
C LEU A 12 -41.13 5.30 -13.37
N SER A 13 -40.95 6.47 -12.74
CA SER A 13 -41.46 7.75 -13.22
C SER A 13 -40.77 8.16 -14.53
N ASN A 14 -41.57 8.30 -15.58
CA ASN A 14 -41.18 8.81 -16.88
C ASN A 14 -40.64 10.26 -16.82
N LYS A 15 -39.40 10.48 -17.28
CA LYS A 15 -38.96 11.77 -17.84
C LYS A 15 -38.58 11.56 -19.32
N LYS A 16 -39.26 12.30 -20.19
CA LYS A 16 -39.16 12.25 -21.66
C LYS A 16 -37.75 12.65 -22.16
N PRO A 17 -37.24 12.04 -23.24
CA PRO A 17 -36.16 12.60 -24.05
C PRO A 17 -36.73 13.55 -25.12
N GLN A 18 -36.18 14.76 -25.24
CA GLN A 18 -36.41 15.60 -26.41
C GLN A 18 -35.22 15.51 -27.36
N GLY A 19 -35.54 15.30 -28.64
CA GLY A 19 -34.63 14.91 -29.69
C GLY A 19 -33.82 16.04 -30.32
N LEU A 20 -32.89 15.59 -31.16
CA LEU A 20 -32.03 16.37 -32.03
C LEU A 20 -32.84 17.24 -33.01
N SER A 21 -32.37 18.48 -33.21
CA SER A 21 -32.58 19.21 -34.47
C SER A 21 -31.28 19.88 -34.90
N LEU A 22 -31.03 19.79 -36.21
CA LEU A 22 -29.85 20.21 -36.95
C LEU A 22 -30.27 21.36 -37.88
N ALA A 23 -29.59 22.51 -37.82
CA ALA A 23 -29.47 23.55 -38.85
C ALA A 23 -28.84 24.80 -38.18
N LYS A 24 -28.10 25.71 -38.80
CA LYS A 24 -27.33 25.83 -40.04
C LYS A 24 -26.52 27.14 -39.86
N ALA A 25 -25.39 27.23 -40.55
CA ALA A 25 -24.40 28.30 -40.51
C ALA A 25 -24.94 29.74 -40.71
N THR A 26 -24.35 30.70 -40.00
CA THR A 26 -24.07 32.06 -40.50
C THR A 26 -22.75 32.61 -39.94
N THR A 27 -22.09 33.34 -40.83
CA THR A 27 -20.77 33.95 -40.84
C THR A 27 -20.68 35.18 -39.93
N SER A 28 -19.57 35.35 -39.19
CA SER A 28 -19.01 36.68 -38.92
C SER A 28 -17.57 36.59 -38.41
N THR A 29 -16.68 37.16 -39.21
CA THR A 29 -15.26 37.46 -38.99
C THR A 29 -15.06 38.55 -37.95
N ASN A 30 -14.08 38.41 -37.05
CA ASN A 30 -12.94 39.35 -36.89
C ASN A 30 -12.08 39.11 -35.63
N ASN A 31 -10.77 38.95 -35.88
CA ASN A 31 -9.61 39.37 -35.09
C ASN A 31 -9.08 38.48 -33.92
N PRO A 32 -7.78 38.56 -33.55
CA PRO A 32 -6.74 37.74 -34.16
C PRO A 32 -5.98 36.86 -33.15
N GLN A 33 -5.26 35.92 -33.73
CA GLN A 33 -4.47 34.85 -33.11
C GLN A 33 -3.43 35.35 -32.09
N LYS A 34 -3.43 34.78 -30.88
CA LYS A 34 -2.27 34.78 -29.99
C LYS A 34 -1.50 33.47 -30.20
N ARG A 35 -0.36 33.56 -30.86
CA ARG A 35 0.61 32.47 -31.04
C ARG A 35 1.20 32.09 -29.67
N LYS A 36 1.36 30.78 -29.44
CA LYS A 36 2.08 30.23 -28.30
C LYS A 36 3.55 30.67 -28.38
N ARG A 37 4.07 31.23 -27.27
CA ARG A 37 5.49 31.56 -27.07
C ARG A 37 6.30 30.27 -26.91
N THR A 38 7.45 30.20 -27.57
CA THR A 38 8.48 29.18 -27.42
C THR A 38 9.42 29.54 -26.26
N ILE A 39 9.98 28.52 -25.60
CA ILE A 39 10.67 28.57 -24.30
C ILE A 39 12.12 29.14 -24.35
N PHE A 40 12.58 29.70 -25.46
CA PHE A 40 13.99 30.10 -25.62
C PHE A 40 14.23 31.60 -25.90
N ASP A 41 13.29 32.48 -25.57
CA ASP A 41 13.47 33.91 -25.80
C ASP A 41 12.74 34.74 -24.74
N SER A 42 13.39 34.92 -23.58
CA SER A 42 13.43 36.18 -22.83
C SER A 42 14.37 36.05 -21.63
N ASP A 43 15.51 36.70 -21.76
CA ASP A 43 16.31 37.29 -20.69
C ASP A 43 15.44 38.28 -19.89
N SER A 44 15.42 38.15 -18.55
CA SER A 44 15.08 39.17 -17.53
C SER A 44 14.67 38.48 -16.22
N GLU A 45 15.27 38.94 -15.13
CA GLU A 45 15.12 38.49 -13.74
C GLU A 45 13.66 38.32 -13.26
N ASP A 46 13.37 37.19 -12.59
CA ASP A 46 13.00 37.13 -11.16
C ASP A 46 12.54 35.71 -10.79
N GLY A 47 13.07 35.21 -9.69
CA GLY A 47 12.82 33.84 -9.22
C GLY A 47 11.59 33.73 -8.34
N ASP A 48 10.82 32.65 -8.51
CA ASP A 48 9.92 32.15 -7.47
C ASP A 48 9.96 30.61 -7.44
N ALA A 49 10.62 30.09 -6.41
CA ALA A 49 10.72 28.68 -6.10
C ALA A 49 9.49 28.24 -5.28
N GLN A 50 8.71 27.32 -5.84
CA GLN A 50 7.71 26.55 -5.12
C GLN A 50 8.37 25.58 -4.13
N LYS A 51 7.78 25.55 -2.95
CA LYS A 51 8.26 24.94 -1.70
C LYS A 51 7.71 23.52 -1.59
N GLU A 52 8.56 22.50 -1.62
CA GLU A 52 8.23 21.16 -1.14
C GLU A 52 8.88 20.90 0.22
N SER A 53 8.03 20.58 1.20
CA SER A 53 8.37 20.35 2.59
C SER A 53 8.82 18.91 2.83
N ASN A 54 10.11 18.69 3.01
CA ASN A 54 10.65 17.50 3.65
C ASN A 54 10.68 17.73 5.17
N GLY A 55 9.88 16.96 5.91
CA GLY A 55 9.86 16.97 7.37
C GLY A 55 11.06 16.27 7.98
N SER A 56 12.11 17.03 8.29
CA SER A 56 13.15 16.64 9.24
C SER A 56 12.69 16.97 10.66
N ILE A 57 12.61 15.96 11.52
CA ILE A 57 12.34 16.11 12.96
C ILE A 57 13.67 16.45 13.64
N GLU A 58 13.85 17.71 14.05
CA GLU A 58 14.95 18.13 14.90
C GLU A 58 14.62 17.84 16.36
N ILE A 59 15.42 16.95 16.96
CA ILE A 59 15.40 16.57 18.36
C ILE A 59 15.96 17.74 19.17
N THR A 60 15.11 18.51 19.82
CA THR A 60 15.51 19.51 20.82
C THR A 60 15.11 19.02 22.20
N THR A 61 16.00 18.26 22.84
CA THR A 61 16.18 18.16 24.31
C THR A 61 17.28 17.13 24.60
N ILE A 62 18.53 17.57 24.46
CA ILE A 62 19.68 16.87 25.03
C ILE A 62 19.82 17.38 26.48
N GLY A 63 19.62 16.52 27.47
CA GLY A 63 19.76 16.90 28.88
C GLY A 63 19.37 15.77 29.82
N GLY A 64 20.38 15.02 30.29
CA GLY A 64 20.25 14.18 31.49
C GLY A 64 20.69 12.73 31.33
N LEU A 65 21.98 12.48 31.05
CA LEU A 65 22.62 11.27 31.55
C LEU A 65 23.02 11.52 33.01
N ASN A 66 22.45 10.76 33.96
CA ASN A 66 23.25 10.15 35.01
C ASN A 66 22.53 9.00 35.70
N ASN A 67 23.25 7.88 35.75
CA ASN A 67 22.90 6.64 36.38
C ASN A 67 23.47 6.66 37.81
N SER A 68 22.64 6.48 38.85
CA SER A 68 23.10 6.07 40.18
C SER A 68 21.95 5.52 41.01
N ASN A 69 22.17 4.32 41.53
CA ASN A 69 21.44 3.70 42.64
C ASN A 69 21.31 4.66 43.83
N ASN A 70 20.13 4.72 44.44
CA ASN A 70 19.92 4.53 45.87
C ASN A 70 18.43 4.54 46.23
N ASN A 71 18.08 3.65 47.16
CA ASN A 71 16.84 3.69 47.95
C ASN A 71 16.73 5.05 48.68
N ASP A 72 15.52 5.62 48.75
CA ASP A 72 14.85 5.95 50.01
C ASP A 72 13.41 6.42 49.74
N ASP A 73 12.54 6.10 50.68
CA ASP A 73 11.18 6.58 50.83
C ASP A 73 11.12 8.12 50.87
N THR A 74 10.06 8.72 50.31
CA THR A 74 9.24 9.69 51.04
C THR A 74 7.98 10.08 50.26
N ASP A 75 6.90 10.03 51.03
CA ASP A 75 5.51 10.29 50.74
C ASP A 75 5.25 11.77 50.37
N ASN A 76 4.23 12.01 49.54
CA ASN A 76 3.07 12.88 49.79
C ASN A 76 2.60 13.73 48.59
N GLY A 77 1.31 13.58 48.24
CA GLY A 77 0.49 14.72 47.80
C GLY A 77 -0.22 14.64 46.44
N GLY A 78 -1.12 13.68 46.24
CA GLY A 78 -2.08 13.67 45.11
C GLY A 78 -3.47 13.18 45.55
N PRO A 79 -4.59 13.78 45.09
CA PRO A 79 -5.85 13.79 45.81
C PRO A 79 -6.61 12.46 45.74
N SER A 80 -7.17 12.11 46.90
CA SER A 80 -7.95 10.91 47.20
C SER A 80 -9.13 10.67 46.26
N GLU A 81 -9.04 9.63 45.43
CA GLU A 81 -10.23 8.95 44.94
C GLU A 81 -10.95 8.30 46.12
N LYS A 82 -12.21 8.68 46.30
CA LYS A 82 -13.11 8.16 47.32
C LYS A 82 -13.29 6.66 47.12
N LYS A 83 -12.55 5.85 47.88
CA LYS A 83 -12.87 4.43 48.07
C LYS A 83 -14.26 4.35 48.71
N PRO A 84 -15.23 3.60 48.15
CA PRO A 84 -16.47 3.37 48.86
C PRO A 84 -16.14 2.61 50.14
N ALA A 85 -16.70 3.09 51.25
CA ALA A 85 -16.54 2.50 52.57
C ALA A 85 -16.72 0.98 52.50
N THR A 86 -15.74 0.25 53.04
CA THR A 86 -15.84 -1.19 53.32
C THR A 86 -16.91 -1.39 54.38
N SER A 87 -18.18 -1.36 53.97
CA SER A 87 -19.22 -2.03 54.71
C SER A 87 -18.78 -3.50 54.80
N LYS A 88 -18.66 -4.02 56.03
CA LYS A 88 -18.58 -5.45 56.29
C LYS A 88 -19.86 -6.08 55.73
N ARG A 89 -19.89 -6.32 54.43
CA ARG A 89 -20.88 -7.17 53.78
C ARG A 89 -20.57 -8.56 54.27
N LYS A 90 -21.45 -9.06 55.13
CA LYS A 90 -21.63 -10.50 55.36
C LYS A 90 -21.48 -11.19 54.01
N ASN A 91 -20.64 -12.23 53.97
CA ASN A 91 -20.38 -13.08 52.81
C ASN A 91 -21.63 -13.15 51.92
N PRO A 92 -21.53 -12.90 50.59
CA PRO A 92 -22.69 -13.14 49.72
C PRO A 92 -23.16 -14.56 50.00
N PRO A 93 -24.48 -14.79 50.20
CA PRO A 93 -24.97 -16.14 50.41
C PRO A 93 -24.43 -16.96 49.24
N GLN A 94 -23.74 -18.05 49.57
CA GLN A 94 -23.20 -19.05 48.64
C GLN A 94 -24.21 -19.18 47.50
N LEU A 95 -23.92 -18.50 46.38
CA LEU A 95 -24.85 -18.39 45.27
C LEU A 95 -24.93 -19.81 44.76
N ASN A 96 -26.07 -20.43 45.05
CA ASN A 96 -26.24 -21.86 44.98
C ASN A 96 -25.59 -22.40 43.71
N ASN A 97 -24.78 -23.44 43.87
CA ASN A 97 -24.19 -24.25 42.80
C ASN A 97 -25.26 -25.00 41.98
N TYR A 98 -26.45 -24.42 41.77
CA TYR A 98 -27.37 -24.79 40.71
C TYR A 98 -26.81 -24.25 39.40
N SER A 99 -25.71 -24.86 38.96
CA SER A 99 -25.41 -24.88 37.53
C SER A 99 -26.65 -25.46 36.86
N ASN A 100 -27.32 -24.66 36.03
CA ASN A 100 -28.55 -25.06 35.35
C ASN A 100 -28.29 -26.38 34.61
N LEU A 101 -28.68 -27.52 35.20
CA LEU A 101 -28.42 -28.86 34.64
C LEU A 101 -28.96 -28.97 33.23
N SER A 102 -30.09 -28.31 32.96
CA SER A 102 -30.69 -28.20 31.62
C SER A 102 -29.80 -27.42 30.65
N SER A 103 -29.14 -26.35 31.10
CA SER A 103 -28.21 -25.55 30.29
C SER A 103 -26.88 -26.28 30.04
N LEU A 104 -26.40 -27.04 31.02
CA LEU A 104 -25.26 -27.95 30.84
C LEU A 104 -25.60 -29.10 29.88
N HIS A 105 -26.80 -29.65 29.97
CA HIS A 105 -27.24 -30.73 29.09
C HIS A 105 -27.43 -30.25 27.65
N SER A 106 -28.02 -29.07 27.45
CA SER A 106 -28.15 -28.48 26.11
C SER A 106 -26.79 -28.11 25.53
N SER A 107 -25.90 -27.47 26.30
CA SER A 107 -24.54 -27.14 25.84
C SER A 107 -23.74 -28.39 25.50
N LYS A 108 -23.77 -29.44 26.33
CA LYS A 108 -23.10 -30.71 26.03
C LYS A 108 -23.64 -31.35 24.74
N LYS A 109 -24.94 -31.30 24.50
CA LYS A 109 -25.53 -31.75 23.22
C LYS A 109 -25.00 -30.93 22.06
N HIS A 110 -24.95 -29.60 22.18
CA HIS A 110 -24.41 -28.74 21.13
C HIS A 110 -22.92 -29.00 20.85
N VAL A 111 -22.12 -29.25 21.90
CA VAL A 111 -20.70 -29.66 21.78
C VAL A 111 -20.60 -30.98 21.04
N GLN A 112 -21.36 -32.00 21.43
CA GLN A 112 -21.34 -33.30 20.76
C GLN A 112 -21.77 -33.22 19.30
N THR A 113 -22.81 -32.42 19.00
CA THR A 113 -23.23 -32.21 17.60
C THR A 113 -22.16 -31.48 16.80
N ALA A 114 -21.46 -30.52 17.41
CA ALA A 114 -20.39 -29.77 16.75
C ALA A 114 -19.18 -30.67 16.47
N GLU A 115 -18.74 -31.46 17.46
CA GLU A 115 -17.65 -32.44 17.32
C GLU A 115 -17.97 -33.50 16.26
N SER A 116 -19.23 -33.95 16.15
CA SER A 116 -19.65 -34.92 15.14
C SER A 116 -19.71 -34.35 13.72
N LEU A 117 -19.91 -33.03 13.59
CA LEU A 117 -19.98 -32.38 12.27
C LEU A 117 -18.58 -31.97 11.80
N ASP A 118 -17.70 -31.61 12.72
CA ASP A 118 -16.34 -31.18 12.44
C ASP A 118 -15.41 -31.48 13.63
N SER A 119 -14.52 -32.47 13.45
CA SER A 119 -13.51 -32.84 14.45
C SER A 119 -12.50 -31.73 14.74
N SER A 120 -12.32 -30.77 13.83
CA SER A 120 -11.39 -29.64 13.95
C SER A 120 -12.01 -28.36 14.52
N ILE A 121 -13.29 -28.38 14.92
CA ILE A 121 -13.99 -27.16 15.38
C ILE A 121 -13.32 -26.49 16.60
N TYR A 122 -12.57 -27.26 17.38
CA TYR A 122 -11.83 -26.79 18.56
C TYR A 122 -10.31 -26.65 18.34
N ASP A 123 -9.80 -26.83 17.12
CA ASP A 123 -8.37 -26.75 16.79
C ASP A 123 -7.87 -25.31 16.60
N TYR A 124 -8.12 -24.44 17.59
CA TYR A 124 -7.76 -23.02 17.53
C TYR A 124 -6.24 -22.79 17.40
N ASP A 125 -5.42 -23.60 18.06
CA ASP A 125 -3.97 -23.44 18.04
C ASP A 125 -3.38 -23.65 16.64
N ALA A 126 -3.95 -24.56 15.84
CA ALA A 126 -3.47 -24.81 14.47
C ALA A 126 -3.65 -23.58 13.56
N VAL A 127 -4.80 -22.91 13.70
CA VAL A 127 -5.11 -21.69 12.94
C VAL A 127 -4.33 -20.50 13.52
N TYR A 128 -4.26 -20.38 14.84
CA TYR A 128 -3.54 -19.30 15.51
C TYR A 128 -2.06 -19.28 15.14
N ASP A 129 -1.41 -20.44 15.14
CA ASP A 129 0.00 -20.60 14.75
C ASP A 129 0.22 -20.20 13.29
N SER A 130 -0.73 -20.47 12.39
CA SER A 130 -0.63 -20.04 10.98
C SER A 130 -0.83 -18.52 10.78
N LEU A 131 -1.70 -17.90 11.58
CA LEU A 131 -1.96 -16.44 11.56
C LEU A 131 -0.78 -15.64 12.11
N HIS A 132 -0.10 -16.19 13.12
CA HIS A 132 1.03 -15.54 13.82
C HIS A 132 2.38 -16.10 13.37
N ALA A 133 2.39 -17.09 12.48
CA ALA A 133 3.59 -17.52 11.80
C ALA A 133 4.23 -16.29 11.16
N LYS A 134 5.48 -16.01 11.52
CA LYS A 134 6.25 -15.00 10.80
C LYS A 134 6.21 -15.39 9.32
N PRO A 135 5.91 -14.45 8.41
CA PRO A 135 5.96 -14.76 6.98
C PRO A 135 7.31 -15.43 6.75
N PRO A 136 7.34 -16.57 6.04
CA PRO A 136 8.57 -17.32 5.87
C PRO A 136 9.60 -16.31 5.41
N SER A 137 10.64 -16.10 6.22
CA SER A 137 11.69 -15.13 5.88
C SER A 137 12.14 -15.57 4.51
N THR A 138 11.80 -14.79 3.48
CA THR A 138 12.13 -15.18 2.11
C THR A 138 13.61 -15.49 2.16
N ALA A 139 14.01 -16.69 1.72
CA ALA A 139 15.41 -17.10 1.74
C ALA A 139 16.31 -16.13 0.92
N ALA A 140 15.72 -15.13 0.26
CA ALA A 140 16.36 -13.95 -0.30
C ALA A 140 16.90 -12.94 0.74
N ALA A 141 16.56 -13.05 2.03
CA ALA A 141 17.06 -12.17 3.09
C ALA A 141 18.50 -12.48 3.52
N THR A 142 19.07 -13.61 3.08
CA THR A 142 20.48 -13.98 3.34
C THR A 142 21.46 -13.41 2.31
N GLU A 143 20.98 -12.85 1.21
CA GLU A 143 21.81 -12.06 0.30
C GLU A 143 21.86 -10.62 0.83
N THR A 144 22.97 -10.25 1.46
CA THR A 144 23.36 -8.90 1.93
C THR A 144 22.27 -7.85 1.75
N SER A 145 21.39 -7.68 2.73
CA SER A 145 20.22 -6.81 2.61
C SER A 145 20.65 -5.37 2.30
N THR A 146 20.73 -5.02 1.02
CA THR A 146 20.97 -3.64 0.60
C THR A 146 19.84 -2.79 1.17
N SER A 147 20.15 -1.56 1.59
CA SER A 147 19.14 -0.69 2.19
C SER A 147 17.94 -0.55 1.24
N LYS A 148 16.74 -0.38 1.81
CA LYS A 148 15.46 -0.35 1.08
C LYS A 148 15.46 0.60 -0.13
N TYR A 149 16.33 1.61 -0.13
CA TYR A 149 16.38 2.66 -1.15
C TYR A 149 17.64 2.62 -2.03
N MET A 150 18.70 1.89 -1.66
CA MET A 150 19.97 1.91 -2.42
C MET A 150 19.77 1.42 -3.86
N THR A 151 18.98 0.37 -4.04
CA THR A 151 18.68 -0.17 -5.38
C THR A 151 17.92 0.84 -6.24
N ALA A 152 16.96 1.57 -5.66
CA ALA A 152 16.24 2.63 -6.36
C ALA A 152 17.18 3.79 -6.73
N LEU A 153 18.10 4.17 -5.84
CA LEU A 153 19.10 5.18 -6.11
C LEU A 153 20.05 4.77 -7.25
N LEU A 154 20.55 3.53 -7.23
CA LEU A 154 21.41 2.98 -8.28
C LEU A 154 20.68 2.96 -9.63
N ARG A 155 19.45 2.45 -9.68
CA ARG A 155 18.61 2.49 -10.89
C ARG A 155 18.40 3.92 -11.39
N SER A 156 18.12 4.87 -10.49
CA SER A 156 17.97 6.28 -10.88
C SER A 156 19.25 6.87 -11.46
N ALA A 157 20.41 6.51 -10.90
CA ALA A 157 21.70 6.96 -11.42
C ALA A 157 22.00 6.35 -12.80
N GLU A 158 21.65 5.09 -13.02
CA GLU A 158 21.74 4.42 -14.32
C GLU A 158 20.85 5.08 -15.37
N ILE A 159 19.60 5.39 -15.03
CA ILE A 159 18.67 6.12 -15.92
C ILE A 159 19.27 7.47 -16.31
N ARG A 160 19.75 8.27 -15.33
CA ARG A 160 20.39 9.57 -15.63
C ARG A 160 21.62 9.44 -16.52
N LYS A 161 22.44 8.41 -16.33
CA LYS A 161 23.61 8.16 -17.21
C LYS A 161 23.16 7.88 -18.64
N ARG A 162 22.11 7.08 -18.83
CA ARG A 162 21.53 6.80 -20.15
C ARG A 162 20.97 8.07 -20.79
N ASP A 163 20.25 8.88 -20.02
CA ASP A 163 19.70 10.16 -20.48
C ASP A 163 20.80 11.14 -20.91
N GLN A 164 21.88 11.23 -20.14
CA GLN A 164 23.03 12.07 -20.49
C GLN A 164 23.68 11.63 -21.81
N LEU A 165 23.84 10.33 -22.03
CA LEU A 165 24.36 9.79 -23.29
C LEU A 165 23.41 10.13 -24.46
N ARG A 166 22.10 9.90 -24.29
CA ARG A 166 21.08 10.27 -25.28
C ARG A 166 21.09 11.76 -25.61
N ALA A 167 21.25 12.62 -24.60
CA ALA A 167 21.31 14.06 -24.78
C ALA A 167 22.55 14.47 -25.57
N ARG A 168 23.72 13.88 -25.28
CA ARG A 168 24.94 14.13 -26.05
C ARG A 168 24.84 13.64 -27.49
N ASP A 169 24.24 12.47 -27.72
CA ASP A 169 24.06 11.96 -29.09
C ASP A 169 23.12 12.85 -29.90
N LYS A 170 22.01 13.30 -29.31
CA LYS A 170 21.09 14.27 -29.93
C LYS A 170 21.75 15.62 -30.18
N GLN A 171 22.61 16.08 -29.27
CA GLN A 171 23.39 17.31 -29.45
C GLN A 171 24.36 17.17 -30.62
N LEU A 172 25.13 16.07 -30.67
CA LEU A 172 26.08 15.81 -31.74
C LEU A 172 25.39 15.63 -33.10
N GLN A 173 24.19 15.04 -33.10
CA GLN A 173 23.36 14.97 -34.30
C GLN A 173 22.91 16.37 -34.75
N ARG A 174 22.48 17.23 -33.83
CA ARG A 174 22.10 18.62 -34.14
C ARG A 174 23.29 19.43 -34.68
N GLU A 175 24.48 19.27 -34.09
CA GLU A 175 25.72 19.89 -34.57
C GLU A 175 26.04 19.43 -36.00
N ARG A 176 25.94 18.13 -36.28
CA ARG A 176 26.14 17.60 -37.65
C ARG A 176 25.07 18.02 -38.65
N GLU A 177 23.83 18.23 -38.23
CA GLU A 177 22.78 18.75 -39.10
C GLU A 177 23.02 20.22 -39.41
N ALA A 178 23.52 21.01 -38.45
CA ALA A 178 23.90 22.40 -38.64
C ALA A 178 25.15 22.56 -39.54
N GLU A 179 26.19 21.72 -39.34
CA GLU A 179 27.39 21.66 -40.18
C GLU A 179 27.14 20.91 -41.51
N GLY A 180 26.02 20.20 -41.61
CA GLY A 180 25.69 19.31 -42.72
C GLY A 180 25.49 20.04 -44.05
N GLU A 181 25.16 21.33 -44.03
CA GLU A 181 25.12 22.17 -45.23
C GLU A 181 26.53 22.47 -45.77
N GLU A 182 27.54 22.54 -44.90
CA GLU A 182 28.94 22.82 -45.28
C GLU A 182 29.70 21.55 -45.70
N TYR A 183 29.23 20.37 -45.27
CA TYR A 183 29.88 19.07 -45.51
C TYR A 183 29.02 18.10 -46.33
N ALA A 184 28.00 18.59 -47.04
CA ALA A 184 27.10 17.78 -47.86
C ALA A 184 27.83 16.95 -48.95
N ASP A 185 28.89 17.51 -49.51
CA ASP A 185 29.67 16.88 -50.60
C ASP A 185 30.70 15.86 -50.09
N LYS A 186 30.87 15.71 -48.76
CA LYS A 186 31.85 14.79 -48.17
C LYS A 186 31.18 13.52 -47.66
N GLU A 187 31.86 12.39 -47.86
CA GLU A 187 31.37 11.08 -47.44
C GLU A 187 31.29 10.97 -45.90
N LYS A 188 30.18 10.43 -45.39
CA LYS A 188 29.95 10.23 -43.95
C LYS A 188 30.40 8.84 -43.53
N PHE A 189 31.48 8.74 -42.76
CA PHE A 189 31.97 7.47 -42.24
C PHE A 189 31.51 7.25 -40.80
N VAL A 190 30.76 6.17 -40.57
CA VAL A 190 30.34 5.73 -39.24
C VAL A 190 31.16 4.52 -38.82
N THR A 191 31.79 4.56 -37.65
CA THR A 191 32.52 3.41 -37.13
C THR A 191 31.56 2.29 -36.69
N ALA A 192 31.97 1.04 -36.81
CA ALA A 192 31.14 -0.11 -36.42
C ALA A 192 30.69 -0.04 -34.94
N ALA A 193 31.55 0.50 -34.06
CA ALA A 193 31.23 0.70 -32.65
C ALA A 193 30.11 1.74 -32.42
N TYR A 194 30.12 2.85 -33.17
CA TYR A 194 29.07 3.86 -33.07
C TYR A 194 27.74 3.34 -33.62
N LYS A 195 27.78 2.56 -34.71
CA LYS A 195 26.59 1.89 -35.23
C LYS A 195 25.99 0.92 -34.20
N ALA A 196 26.82 0.15 -33.51
CA ALA A 196 26.36 -0.74 -32.43
C ALA A 196 25.76 0.03 -31.24
N GLN A 197 26.39 1.14 -30.82
CA GLN A 197 25.85 2.01 -29.77
C GLN A 197 24.49 2.63 -30.15
N GLN A 198 24.34 3.05 -31.41
CA GLN A 198 23.08 3.59 -31.92
C GLN A 198 21.97 2.53 -31.97
N GLU A 199 22.29 1.29 -32.36
CA GLU A 199 21.35 0.18 -32.35
C GLU A 199 20.94 -0.23 -30.93
N GLU A 200 21.88 -0.26 -29.99
CA GLU A 200 21.59 -0.51 -28.57
C GLU A 200 20.68 0.58 -28.01
N ALA A 201 21.02 1.85 -28.20
CA ALA A 201 20.21 2.99 -27.77
C ALA A 201 18.79 2.94 -28.35
N ARG A 202 18.65 2.58 -29.63
CA ARG A 202 17.34 2.43 -30.30
C ARG A 202 16.52 1.26 -29.73
N ARG A 203 17.16 0.13 -29.38
CA ARG A 203 16.47 -0.99 -28.73
C ARG A 203 15.95 -0.61 -27.35
N ILE A 204 16.79 0.08 -26.57
CA ILE A 204 16.44 0.55 -25.23
C ILE A 204 15.30 1.58 -25.30
N GLU A 205 15.34 2.51 -26.25
CA GLU A 205 14.26 3.49 -26.45
C GLU A 205 12.96 2.81 -26.88
N ALA A 206 13.00 1.77 -27.71
CA ALA A 206 11.82 1.00 -28.08
C ALA A 206 11.21 0.26 -26.88
N GLU A 207 12.04 -0.40 -26.06
CA GLU A 207 11.58 -1.08 -24.84
C GLU A 207 11.03 -0.10 -23.80
N GLU A 208 11.66 1.07 -23.64
CA GLU A 208 11.16 2.14 -22.76
C GLU A 208 9.85 2.72 -23.28
N ALA A 209 9.70 2.91 -24.59
CA ALA A 209 8.47 3.39 -25.21
C ALA A 209 7.32 2.37 -25.11
N GLU A 210 7.60 1.07 -25.21
CA GLU A 210 6.59 0.02 -24.97
C GLU A 210 6.15 0.01 -23.50
N LYS A 211 7.09 0.13 -22.56
CA LYS A 211 6.77 0.25 -21.13
C LYS A 211 5.97 1.51 -20.82
N GLU A 212 6.32 2.65 -21.43
CA GLU A 212 5.57 3.89 -21.26
C GLU A 212 4.13 3.74 -21.80
N ARG A 213 3.93 3.09 -22.95
CA ARG A 213 2.59 2.77 -23.46
C ARG A 213 1.79 1.89 -22.51
N GLU A 214 2.40 0.86 -21.93
CA GLU A 214 1.75 0.00 -20.93
C GLU A 214 1.41 0.80 -19.66
N GLU A 215 2.30 1.65 -19.19
CA GLU A 215 2.05 2.51 -18.03
C GLU A 215 0.96 3.57 -18.31
N GLU A 216 0.92 4.13 -19.52
CA GLU A 216 -0.17 5.01 -19.96
C GLU A 216 -1.50 4.28 -20.01
N GLU A 217 -1.53 3.04 -20.51
CA GLU A 217 -2.72 2.20 -20.44
C GLU A 217 -3.14 1.92 -19.00
N ARG A 218 -2.18 1.64 -18.11
CA ARG A 218 -2.44 1.46 -16.69
C ARG A 218 -2.98 2.74 -16.05
N ARG A 219 -2.43 3.90 -16.43
CA ARG A 219 -2.93 5.22 -16.02
C ARG A 219 -4.36 5.44 -16.50
N LYS A 220 -4.65 5.15 -17.78
CA LYS A 220 -6.00 5.19 -18.36
C LYS A 220 -6.97 4.22 -17.67
N LYS A 221 -6.50 3.06 -17.23
CA LYS A 221 -7.27 2.04 -16.48
C LYS A 221 -7.44 2.38 -14.98
N GLY A 222 -7.00 3.55 -14.52
CA GLY A 222 -7.21 4.02 -13.14
C GLY A 222 -5.96 4.07 -12.26
N GLY A 223 -4.78 4.32 -12.86
CA GLY A 223 -3.48 4.38 -12.19
C GLY A 223 -3.20 5.64 -11.36
N GLY A 224 -4.17 6.07 -10.54
CA GLY A 224 -4.00 7.11 -9.51
C GLY A 224 -3.93 6.52 -8.10
N MET A 225 -4.26 7.33 -7.08
CA MET A 225 -4.35 6.88 -5.68
C MET A 225 -5.30 5.68 -5.51
N VAL A 226 -6.39 5.62 -6.29
CA VAL A 226 -7.32 4.48 -6.30
C VAL A 226 -6.61 3.17 -6.71
N GLY A 227 -5.72 3.21 -7.70
CA GLY A 227 -4.91 2.07 -8.10
C GLY A 227 -3.93 1.64 -7.02
N PHE A 228 -3.35 2.59 -6.27
CA PHE A 228 -2.52 2.28 -5.11
C PHE A 228 -3.32 1.58 -4.00
N TYR A 229 -4.49 2.11 -3.61
CA TYR A 229 -5.34 1.47 -2.61
C TYR A 229 -5.83 0.10 -3.08
N LYS A 230 -6.20 -0.04 -4.36
CA LYS A 230 -6.57 -1.33 -4.94
C LYS A 230 -5.42 -2.35 -4.84
N ASN A 231 -4.20 -1.96 -5.22
CA ASN A 231 -3.04 -2.84 -5.13
C ASN A 231 -2.67 -3.20 -3.68
N MET A 232 -2.90 -2.30 -2.72
CA MET A 232 -2.71 -2.56 -1.30
C MET A 232 -3.74 -3.57 -0.80
N LEU A 233 -5.02 -3.36 -1.11
CA LEU A 233 -6.09 -4.30 -0.79
C LEU A 233 -5.85 -5.67 -1.44
N GLU A 234 -5.51 -5.74 -2.73
CA GLU A 234 -5.17 -7.00 -3.41
C GLU A 234 -3.97 -7.70 -2.75
N ARG A 235 -2.97 -6.95 -2.27
CA ARG A 235 -1.83 -7.55 -1.54
C ARG A 235 -2.27 -8.12 -0.20
N ASP A 236 -3.13 -7.40 0.52
CA ASP A 236 -3.61 -7.82 1.83
C ASP A 236 -4.60 -8.99 1.70
N GLU A 237 -5.44 -9.00 0.66
CA GLU A 237 -6.29 -10.14 0.27
C GLU A 237 -5.44 -11.37 -0.05
N ARG A 238 -4.40 -11.25 -0.89
CA ARG A 238 -3.50 -12.38 -1.20
C ARG A 238 -2.80 -12.93 0.05
N ARG A 239 -2.33 -12.05 0.93
CA ARG A 239 -1.74 -12.47 2.22
C ARG A 239 -2.76 -13.20 3.07
N HIS A 240 -3.98 -12.69 3.14
CA HIS A 240 -5.05 -13.33 3.90
C HIS A 240 -5.40 -14.70 3.30
N GLU A 241 -5.54 -14.81 1.97
CA GLU A 241 -5.76 -16.07 1.26
C GLU A 241 -4.65 -17.09 1.53
N GLU A 242 -3.38 -16.67 1.49
CA GLU A 242 -2.23 -17.52 1.83
C GLU A 242 -2.31 -18.04 3.27
N VAL A 243 -2.70 -17.19 4.21
CA VAL A 243 -2.84 -17.56 5.62
C VAL A 243 -4.03 -18.50 5.84
N VAL A 244 -5.19 -18.23 5.22
CA VAL A 244 -6.37 -19.11 5.29
C VAL A 244 -6.04 -20.48 4.69
N LYS A 245 -5.39 -20.52 3.53
CA LYS A 245 -4.97 -21.77 2.89
C LYS A 245 -3.94 -22.52 3.74
N ALA A 246 -3.03 -21.81 4.39
CA ALA A 246 -2.09 -22.41 5.33
C ALA A 246 -2.80 -23.01 6.55
N ALA A 247 -3.78 -22.28 7.12
CA ALA A 247 -4.61 -22.74 8.22
C ALA A 247 -5.42 -24.00 7.84
N GLU A 248 -6.10 -23.97 6.70
CA GLU A 248 -6.84 -25.12 6.15
C GLU A 248 -5.91 -26.33 5.96
N SER A 249 -4.71 -26.12 5.42
CA SER A 249 -3.72 -27.19 5.24
C SER A 249 -3.17 -27.73 6.56
N ALA A 250 -3.06 -26.89 7.60
CA ALA A 250 -2.60 -27.30 8.93
C ALA A 250 -3.67 -28.13 9.64
N VAL A 251 -4.94 -27.73 9.52
CA VAL A 251 -6.10 -28.49 10.00
C VAL A 251 -6.20 -29.84 9.27
N ALA A 252 -6.09 -29.85 7.94
CA ALA A 252 -6.10 -31.08 7.15
C ALA A 252 -4.96 -32.05 7.52
N LYS A 253 -3.75 -31.53 7.80
CA LYS A 253 -2.62 -32.36 8.27
C LYS A 253 -2.87 -32.97 9.65
N LYS A 254 -3.61 -32.29 10.53
CA LYS A 254 -3.97 -32.82 11.86
C LYS A 254 -5.07 -33.87 11.79
N ARG A 255 -6.04 -33.74 10.87
CA ARG A 255 -7.10 -34.74 10.63
C ARG A 255 -6.56 -36.08 10.12
N GLY A 256 -5.36 -36.10 9.52
CA GLY A 256 -4.66 -37.32 9.13
C GLY A 256 -5.35 -38.09 7.99
N PRO A 257 -4.65 -39.00 7.29
CA PRO A 257 -5.21 -39.76 6.17
C PRO A 257 -6.18 -40.88 6.60
N ALA A 258 -6.44 -41.01 7.90
CA ALA A 258 -7.31 -42.04 8.47
C ALA A 258 -8.77 -41.59 8.55
N GLU A 259 -9.05 -40.33 8.88
CA GLU A 259 -10.43 -39.83 9.03
C GLU A 259 -11.10 -39.60 7.67
N GLU A 260 -10.37 -39.10 6.65
CA GLU A 260 -10.91 -38.95 5.28
C GLU A 260 -11.29 -40.29 4.62
N ARG A 261 -10.66 -41.40 5.02
CA ARG A 261 -11.04 -42.75 4.56
C ARG A 261 -12.31 -43.25 5.26
N VAL A 262 -12.46 -42.96 6.55
CA VAL A 262 -13.63 -43.38 7.34
C VAL A 262 -14.88 -42.60 6.94
N GLU A 263 -14.78 -41.31 6.65
CA GLU A 263 -15.91 -40.51 6.14
C GLU A 263 -16.37 -40.95 4.74
N GLN A 264 -15.44 -41.35 3.86
CA GLN A 264 -15.79 -41.91 2.55
C GLN A 264 -16.43 -43.30 2.66
N GLU A 265 -15.99 -44.12 3.62
CA GLU A 265 -16.58 -45.44 3.88
C GLU A 265 -17.98 -45.34 4.51
N GLU A 266 -18.21 -44.43 5.47
CA GLU A 266 -19.54 -44.21 6.09
C GLU A 266 -20.57 -43.62 5.10
N LEU A 267 -20.15 -42.73 4.19
CA LEU A 267 -21.03 -42.19 3.14
C LEU A 267 -21.44 -43.25 2.12
N LEU A 268 -20.59 -44.24 1.85
CA LEU A 268 -20.91 -45.39 0.98
C LEU A 268 -21.86 -46.37 1.68
N GLU A 269 -21.63 -46.67 2.96
CA GLU A 269 -22.49 -47.55 3.77
C GLU A 269 -23.91 -46.97 3.99
N ALA A 270 -24.06 -45.64 4.06
CA ALA A 270 -25.36 -44.98 4.14
C ALA A 270 -26.18 -45.08 2.83
N THR A 271 -25.50 -45.28 1.68
CA THR A 271 -26.15 -45.48 0.38
C THR A 271 -26.52 -46.94 0.07
N GLU A 272 -25.99 -47.91 0.83
CA GLU A 272 -26.23 -49.34 0.62
C GLU A 272 -27.36 -49.92 1.49
N LYS A 273 -27.83 -49.20 2.52
CA LYS A 273 -29.01 -49.60 3.29
C LYS A 273 -30.24 -49.50 2.39
N SER A 274 -30.69 -50.64 1.88
CA SER A 274 -31.89 -50.71 1.05
C SER A 274 -33.10 -50.12 1.77
N GLU A 275 -34.04 -49.52 1.02
CA GLU A 275 -35.25 -48.88 1.58
C GLU A 275 -36.02 -49.82 2.54
N ALA A 276 -35.95 -51.13 2.29
CA ALA A 276 -36.52 -52.17 3.13
C ALA A 276 -35.86 -52.27 4.52
N GLN A 277 -34.53 -52.12 4.63
CA GLN A 277 -33.82 -52.15 5.91
C GLN A 277 -34.14 -50.90 6.75
N ILE A 278 -34.23 -49.74 6.10
CA ILE A 278 -34.61 -48.48 6.74
C ILE A 278 -36.05 -48.57 7.27
N ALA A 279 -36.97 -49.12 6.48
CA ALA A 279 -38.36 -49.31 6.90
C ALA A 279 -38.49 -50.33 8.05
N ALA A 280 -37.72 -51.43 8.04
CA ALA A 280 -37.71 -52.41 9.12
C ALA A 280 -37.20 -51.82 10.44
N GLU A 281 -36.15 -50.99 10.39
CA GLU A 281 -35.62 -50.30 11.57
C GLU A 281 -36.61 -49.27 12.13
N LEU A 282 -37.28 -48.51 11.25
CA LEU A 282 -38.32 -47.57 11.66
C LEU A 282 -39.55 -48.29 12.24
N ASN A 283 -39.91 -49.45 11.71
CA ASN A 283 -40.98 -50.29 12.26
C ASN A 283 -40.62 -50.87 13.63
N ALA A 284 -39.35 -51.28 13.82
CA ALA A 284 -38.84 -51.69 15.13
C ALA A 284 -38.84 -50.52 16.15
N ARG A 285 -38.67 -49.28 15.67
CA ARG A 285 -38.80 -48.04 16.46
C ARG A 285 -40.26 -47.59 16.64
N GLY A 286 -41.25 -48.37 16.18
CA GLY A 286 -42.67 -48.12 16.40
C GLY A 286 -43.38 -47.28 15.32
N ALA A 287 -42.74 -47.05 14.16
CA ALA A 287 -43.46 -46.60 12.97
C ALA A 287 -44.27 -47.77 12.38
N ASN A 288 -45.32 -47.47 11.61
CA ASN A 288 -46.08 -48.48 10.88
C ASN A 288 -45.94 -48.19 9.39
N ILE A 289 -44.84 -48.66 8.80
CA ILE A 289 -44.50 -48.50 7.39
C ILE A 289 -44.81 -49.79 6.65
N ILE A 290 -45.66 -49.70 5.63
CA ILE A 290 -46.07 -50.83 4.80
C ILE A 290 -45.14 -50.90 3.58
N LEU A 291 -44.62 -52.10 3.30
CA LEU A 291 -43.78 -52.40 2.13
C LEU A 291 -44.56 -53.27 1.11
N ASN A 292 -44.34 -53.04 -0.18
CA ASN A 292 -44.80 -53.92 -1.26
C ASN A 292 -43.88 -55.15 -1.41
N ASP A 293 -44.30 -56.15 -2.20
CA ASP A 293 -43.55 -57.39 -2.46
C ASP A 293 -42.16 -57.14 -3.10
N GLU A 294 -41.95 -55.98 -3.70
CA GLU A 294 -40.66 -55.53 -4.27
C GLU A 294 -39.78 -54.76 -3.26
N GLY A 295 -40.19 -54.68 -1.99
CA GLY A 295 -39.44 -54.02 -0.91
C GLY A 295 -39.53 -52.48 -0.91
N GLN A 296 -40.42 -51.89 -1.70
CA GLN A 296 -40.64 -50.44 -1.76
C GLN A 296 -41.73 -49.99 -0.78
N VAL A 297 -41.54 -48.82 -0.16
CA VAL A 297 -42.51 -48.21 0.77
C VAL A 297 -43.75 -47.75 0.00
N VAL A 298 -44.92 -48.30 0.36
CA VAL A 298 -46.20 -48.01 -0.30
C VAL A 298 -46.59 -46.54 -0.14
N ASP A 299 -46.42 -46.00 1.07
CA ASP A 299 -46.76 -44.62 1.41
C ASP A 299 -45.57 -43.88 2.04
N LYS A 300 -44.91 -43.02 1.27
CA LYS A 300 -43.74 -42.23 1.72
C LYS A 300 -44.04 -41.29 2.90
N ARG A 301 -45.32 -41.01 3.19
CA ARG A 301 -45.74 -40.21 4.36
C ARG A 301 -45.54 -40.96 5.67
N GLN A 302 -45.53 -42.30 5.66
CA GLN A 302 -45.29 -43.13 6.84
C GLN A 302 -43.83 -43.05 7.32
N LEU A 303 -42.92 -42.59 6.44
CA LEU A 303 -41.52 -42.28 6.77
C LEU A 303 -41.37 -40.95 7.54
N LEU A 304 -42.43 -40.14 7.64
CA LEU A 304 -42.40 -38.88 8.36
C LEU A 304 -42.76 -39.10 9.83
N THR A 305 -41.85 -38.73 10.73
CA THR A 305 -42.07 -38.77 12.18
C THR A 305 -43.21 -37.81 12.58
N ALA A 306 -44.22 -38.32 13.28
CA ALA A 306 -45.51 -37.66 13.57
C ALA A 306 -45.48 -36.44 14.52
N GLY A 307 -44.38 -35.69 14.62
CA GLY A 307 -44.17 -34.66 15.65
C GLY A 307 -44.07 -33.20 15.19
N LEU A 308 -44.08 -32.91 13.89
CA LEU A 308 -43.76 -31.57 13.37
C LEU A 308 -45.00 -30.84 12.86
N ASN A 309 -45.99 -30.54 13.71
CA ASN A 309 -47.10 -29.59 13.39
C ASN A 309 -47.98 -29.17 14.59
N VAL A 310 -47.48 -29.17 15.83
CA VAL A 310 -48.22 -28.57 16.97
C VAL A 310 -47.76 -27.12 17.15
N SER A 311 -48.47 -26.19 16.49
CA SER A 311 -48.21 -24.75 16.62
C SER A 311 -48.58 -24.26 18.04
N ARG A 312 -47.61 -23.68 18.76
CA ARG A 312 -47.89 -23.00 20.04
C ARG A 312 -48.63 -21.68 19.77
N LYS A 313 -49.79 -21.52 20.40
CA LYS A 313 -50.64 -20.32 20.36
C LYS A 313 -49.90 -19.13 21.04
N PRO A 314 -49.77 -17.96 20.41
CA PRO A 314 -49.10 -16.82 21.03
C PRO A 314 -50.03 -16.12 22.05
N GLU A 315 -49.57 -15.98 23.29
CA GLU A 315 -50.22 -15.14 24.29
C GLU A 315 -49.97 -13.65 24.02
N LYS A 316 -51.01 -12.85 24.25
CA LYS A 316 -51.06 -11.41 24.02
C LYS A 316 -50.31 -10.66 25.13
N ALA A 317 -49.24 -9.95 24.78
CA ALA A 317 -48.62 -8.96 25.67
C ALA A 317 -49.46 -7.67 25.69
N LYS A 318 -49.78 -7.21 26.91
CA LYS A 318 -50.47 -5.94 27.20
C LYS A 318 -49.48 -4.78 27.04
N GLY A 319 -49.92 -3.71 26.37
CA GLY A 319 -49.15 -2.47 26.20
C GLY A 319 -49.49 -1.40 27.24
N ALA A 320 -48.53 -0.49 27.47
CA ALA A 320 -48.62 0.96 27.73
C ALA A 320 -47.31 1.47 28.40
N PRO A 321 -46.98 2.79 28.41
CA PRO A 321 -47.24 3.84 27.43
C PRO A 321 -45.97 4.68 27.06
N ALA A 322 -46.14 5.53 26.06
CA ALA A 322 -45.16 6.46 25.50
C ALA A 322 -44.72 7.57 26.46
N ALA A 323 -43.43 7.93 26.39
CA ALA A 323 -42.88 9.17 26.91
C ALA A 323 -42.47 10.07 25.73
N ALA A 324 -42.95 11.31 25.76
CA ALA A 324 -42.71 12.34 24.77
C ALA A 324 -41.62 13.29 25.28
N ASP A 325 -40.52 13.41 24.54
CA ASP A 325 -39.54 14.47 24.73
C ASP A 325 -39.88 15.65 23.81
N LYS A 326 -40.00 16.83 24.41
CA LYS A 326 -40.18 18.11 23.73
C LYS A 326 -38.80 18.67 23.38
N ALA A 327 -38.50 18.82 22.09
CA ALA A 327 -37.44 19.68 21.59
C ALA A 327 -38.06 21.00 21.09
N ALA A 328 -37.62 22.10 21.69
CA ALA A 328 -38.01 23.46 21.33
C ALA A 328 -37.08 24.01 20.24
N GLY A 329 -37.68 24.43 19.12
CA GLY A 329 -37.42 25.68 18.40
C GLY A 329 -36.00 25.98 17.86
N SER A 330 -35.87 25.96 16.53
CA SER A 330 -35.16 27.04 15.82
C SER A 330 -35.75 27.24 14.43
N ALA A 331 -36.64 28.23 14.32
CA ALA A 331 -37.00 28.84 13.05
C ALA A 331 -35.89 29.82 12.64
N GLY A 332 -35.55 29.81 11.35
CA GLY A 332 -34.42 30.54 10.80
C GLY A 332 -34.58 32.06 10.77
N TRP A 333 -33.43 32.72 10.71
CA TRP A 333 -33.26 34.07 10.19
C TRP A 333 -31.96 34.08 9.38
N GLY A 334 -32.07 34.39 8.09
CA GLY A 334 -30.93 34.54 7.19
C GLY A 334 -30.17 35.84 7.44
N VAL A 335 -28.87 35.82 7.16
CA VAL A 335 -28.06 37.03 6.95
C VAL A 335 -27.01 36.73 5.88
N GLU A 336 -27.26 37.23 4.67
CA GLU A 336 -26.21 37.54 3.71
C GLU A 336 -25.50 38.83 4.14
N GLY A 337 -24.19 38.89 3.88
CA GLY A 337 -23.47 40.16 3.69
C GLY A 337 -22.67 40.70 4.87
N ARG A 338 -21.41 40.26 5.02
CA ARG A 338 -20.27 41.10 5.46
C ARG A 338 -18.92 40.45 5.10
N TRP A 339 -18.44 40.69 3.89
CA TRP A 339 -17.03 40.55 3.55
C TRP A 339 -16.57 41.87 2.92
N ASN A 340 -16.12 42.80 3.77
CA ASN A 340 -15.10 43.82 3.43
C ASN A 340 -14.87 44.75 4.63
N ARG A 341 -13.88 44.40 5.45
CA ARG A 341 -13.03 45.35 6.18
C ARG A 341 -11.60 44.82 6.14
N PRO A 342 -10.58 45.63 5.80
CA PRO A 342 -9.19 45.21 5.89
C PRO A 342 -8.73 45.36 7.35
N ASP A 343 -8.50 44.24 8.03
CA ASP A 343 -7.96 44.24 9.38
C ASP A 343 -6.49 44.67 9.38
N ALA A 344 -6.21 45.83 9.97
CA ALA A 344 -4.89 46.37 10.25
C ALA A 344 -4.08 45.56 11.31
N ALA A 345 -4.47 44.30 11.57
CA ALA A 345 -3.81 43.39 12.51
C ALA A 345 -2.73 42.50 11.86
N GLY A 346 -2.53 42.60 10.54
CA GLY A 346 -1.50 41.84 9.80
C GLY A 346 -0.08 42.42 9.86
N SER A 347 0.07 43.71 10.22
CA SER A 347 1.35 44.44 10.13
C SER A 347 2.40 43.96 11.14
N GLY A 348 2.04 43.80 12.42
CA GLY A 348 2.99 43.39 13.46
C GLY A 348 3.52 41.96 13.30
N ARG A 349 2.67 41.03 12.85
CA ARG A 349 3.04 39.62 12.64
C ARG A 349 3.83 39.40 11.34
N ALA A 350 3.62 40.25 10.33
CA ALA A 350 4.45 40.27 9.13
C ALA A 350 5.87 40.78 9.44
N GLY A 351 6.00 41.84 10.26
CA GLY A 351 7.31 42.36 10.67
C GLY A 351 8.15 41.39 11.51
N GLN A 352 7.51 40.62 12.39
CA GLN A 352 8.21 39.57 13.17
C GLN A 352 8.70 38.42 12.27
N ARG A 353 7.89 38.02 11.27
CA ARG A 353 8.30 37.01 10.29
C ARG A 353 9.46 37.50 9.42
N ALA A 354 9.43 38.75 8.95
CA ALA A 354 10.50 39.32 8.14
C ALA A 354 11.87 39.32 8.87
N ARG A 355 11.89 39.70 10.15
CA ARG A 355 13.12 39.69 10.96
C ARG A 355 13.64 38.26 11.22
N GLN A 356 12.74 37.30 11.40
CA GLN A 356 13.11 35.89 11.55
C GLN A 356 13.65 35.28 10.25
N THR A 357 13.08 35.67 9.10
CA THR A 357 13.58 35.23 7.79
C THR A 357 14.93 35.85 7.46
N GLU A 358 15.16 37.11 7.82
CA GLU A 358 16.44 37.80 7.64
C GLU A 358 17.55 37.18 8.50
N MET A 359 17.26 36.83 9.76
CA MET A 359 18.18 36.07 10.63
C MET A 359 18.54 34.69 10.05
N LEU A 360 17.59 33.98 9.44
CA LEU A 360 17.87 32.69 8.81
C LEU A 360 18.64 32.85 7.49
N ALA A 361 18.32 33.87 6.71
CA ALA A 361 19.01 34.19 5.47
C ALA A 361 20.48 34.54 5.72
N THR A 362 20.75 35.39 6.71
CA THR A 362 22.13 35.76 7.12
C THR A 362 22.92 34.54 7.62
N GLN A 363 22.31 33.63 8.39
CA GLN A 363 22.98 32.38 8.79
C GLN A 363 23.29 31.44 7.61
N LEU A 364 22.42 31.38 6.61
CA LEU A 364 22.67 30.61 5.39
C LEU A 364 23.78 31.25 4.55
N GLU A 365 23.77 32.57 4.40
CA GLU A 365 24.81 33.30 3.67
C GLU A 365 26.18 33.15 4.33
N GLU A 366 26.26 33.25 5.66
CA GLU A 366 27.52 33.00 6.39
C GLU A 366 28.03 31.56 6.21
N ARG A 367 27.14 30.56 6.15
CA ARG A 367 27.52 29.18 5.87
C ARG A 367 28.02 29.02 4.44
N MET A 368 27.32 29.59 3.46
CA MET A 368 27.74 29.55 2.06
C MET A 368 29.10 30.22 1.86
N ARG A 369 29.32 31.39 2.48
CA ARG A 369 30.60 32.09 2.44
C ARG A 369 31.73 31.27 3.08
N LYS A 370 31.48 30.62 4.21
CA LYS A 370 32.46 29.71 4.84
C LYS A 370 32.77 28.51 3.94
N GLU A 371 31.76 27.93 3.29
CA GLU A 371 31.96 26.84 2.34
C GLU A 371 32.77 27.28 1.11
N GLU A 372 32.53 28.49 0.59
CA GLU A 372 33.30 29.08 -0.50
C GLU A 372 34.76 29.34 -0.09
N GLU A 373 34.98 29.96 1.07
CA GLU A 373 36.32 30.17 1.62
C GLU A 373 37.07 28.85 1.84
N GLU A 374 36.40 27.80 2.31
CA GLU A 374 36.97 26.45 2.41
C GLU A 374 37.28 25.82 1.05
N ARG A 375 36.40 26.01 0.06
CA ARG A 375 36.64 25.51 -1.31
C ARG A 375 37.83 26.22 -1.93
N GLU A 376 37.90 27.54 -1.82
CA GLU A 376 39.07 28.30 -2.27
C GLU A 376 40.35 27.89 -1.55
N ALA A 377 40.29 27.63 -0.24
CA ALA A 377 41.45 27.16 0.52
C ALA A 377 41.90 25.77 0.02
N LYS A 378 40.94 24.86 -0.23
CA LYS A 378 41.21 23.53 -0.82
C LYS A 378 41.77 23.65 -2.23
N GLU A 379 41.26 24.55 -3.06
CA GLU A 379 41.79 24.81 -4.40
C GLU A 379 43.21 25.38 -4.36
N LYS A 380 43.49 26.32 -3.45
CA LYS A 380 44.84 26.85 -3.22
C LYS A 380 45.79 25.76 -2.73
N GLU A 381 45.34 24.86 -1.86
CA GLU A 381 46.12 23.71 -1.39
C GLU A 381 46.39 22.71 -2.52
N LEU A 382 45.38 22.38 -3.34
CA LEU A 382 45.55 21.53 -4.52
C LEU A 382 46.49 22.17 -5.54
N ALA A 383 46.37 23.47 -5.79
CA ALA A 383 47.27 24.21 -6.65
C ALA A 383 48.71 24.23 -6.10
N ALA A 384 48.89 24.38 -4.80
CA ALA A 384 50.21 24.29 -4.16
C ALA A 384 50.79 22.87 -4.29
N LYS A 385 49.97 21.84 -4.08
CA LYS A 385 50.36 20.43 -4.29
C LYS A 385 50.77 20.18 -5.74
N MET A 386 50.00 20.64 -6.71
CA MET A 386 50.32 20.57 -8.15
C MET A 386 51.60 21.33 -8.52
N LYS A 387 51.86 22.48 -7.88
CA LYS A 387 53.10 23.25 -8.08
C LYS A 387 54.33 22.58 -7.45
N SER A 388 54.15 21.87 -6.34
CA SER A 388 55.23 21.18 -5.62
C SER A 388 55.56 19.80 -6.17
N SER A 389 54.62 19.15 -6.87
CA SER A 389 54.83 17.85 -7.48
C SER A 389 55.56 18.00 -8.81
N LYS A 390 56.57 17.14 -9.04
CA LYS A 390 57.30 17.10 -10.31
C LYS A 390 56.36 16.58 -11.38
N THR A 391 56.25 17.30 -12.49
CA THR A 391 55.38 16.88 -13.59
C THR A 391 56.01 15.69 -14.33
N ALA A 392 55.20 14.92 -15.06
CA ALA A 392 55.70 13.80 -15.86
C ALA A 392 56.76 14.25 -16.90
N GLY A 393 56.65 15.48 -17.42
CA GLY A 393 57.64 16.09 -18.30
C GLY A 393 58.97 16.39 -17.61
N ASP A 394 58.95 16.84 -16.36
CA ASP A 394 60.17 17.03 -15.55
C ASP A 394 60.89 15.70 -15.32
N VAL A 395 60.13 14.62 -15.09
CA VAL A 395 60.68 13.27 -14.94
C VAL A 395 61.27 12.74 -16.25
N GLN A 396 60.58 12.97 -17.38
CA GLN A 396 61.07 12.56 -18.71
C GLN A 396 62.33 13.34 -19.11
N SER A 397 62.34 14.66 -18.94
CA SER A 397 63.52 15.48 -19.23
C SER A 397 64.71 15.13 -18.32
N ALA A 398 64.48 14.82 -17.04
CA ALA A 398 65.52 14.32 -16.14
C ALA A 398 66.08 12.96 -16.60
N ARG A 399 65.20 12.05 -17.08
CA ARG A 399 65.59 10.75 -17.64
C ARG A 399 66.39 10.90 -18.93
N GLU A 400 66.01 11.82 -19.82
CA GLU A 400 66.76 12.12 -21.04
C GLU A 400 68.14 12.69 -20.75
N ARG A 401 68.26 13.66 -19.81
CA ARG A 401 69.56 14.19 -19.36
C ARG A 401 70.43 13.11 -18.71
N TYR A 402 69.82 12.16 -18.00
CA TYR A 402 70.55 11.03 -17.42
C TYR A 402 71.06 10.08 -18.51
N LEU A 403 70.23 9.74 -19.50
CA LEU A 403 70.63 8.89 -20.62
C LEU A 403 71.69 9.55 -21.50
N ALA A 404 71.62 10.86 -21.72
CA ALA A 404 72.63 11.62 -22.45
C ALA A 404 73.99 11.55 -21.73
N ARG A 405 74.03 11.86 -20.43
CA ARG A 405 75.26 11.74 -19.61
C ARG A 405 75.83 10.32 -19.60
N LYS A 406 74.97 9.30 -19.58
CA LYS A 406 75.40 7.90 -19.64
C LYS A 406 76.05 7.58 -20.99
N ARG A 407 75.44 8.02 -22.11
CA ARG A 407 76.00 7.82 -23.46
C ARG A 407 77.32 8.56 -23.66
N GLU A 408 77.47 9.76 -23.10
CA GLU A 408 78.73 10.51 -23.14
C GLU A 408 79.83 9.78 -22.36
N ARG A 409 79.54 9.32 -21.12
CA ARG A 409 80.49 8.54 -20.32
C ARG A 409 80.89 7.22 -21.00
N GLU A 410 79.97 6.54 -21.70
CA GLU A 410 80.28 5.33 -22.47
C GLU A 410 81.14 5.62 -23.71
N LYS A 411 81.02 6.80 -24.32
CA LYS A 411 81.89 7.23 -25.43
C LYS A 411 83.29 7.60 -24.94
N GLU A 412 83.38 8.30 -23.81
CA GLU A 412 84.65 8.67 -23.19
C GLU A 412 85.43 7.45 -22.68
N GLY A 413 84.75 6.43 -22.13
CA GLY A 413 85.39 5.18 -21.71
C GLY A 413 85.76 4.21 -22.85
N ARG A 414 85.46 4.58 -24.11
CA ARG A 414 85.75 3.78 -25.31
C ARG A 414 86.81 4.41 -26.20
N GLN A 415 87.27 5.61 -25.87
CA GLN A 415 88.54 6.20 -26.34
C GLN A 415 89.65 5.76 -25.40
#